data_AF-A0A7V8SY71-F1
#
_entry.id   AF-A0A7V8SY71-F1
#
_cell.length_a   1.000
_cell.length_b   1.000
_cell.length_c   1.000
_cell.angle_alpha   90.00
_cell.angle_beta   90.00
_cell.angle_gamma   90.00
#
_symmetry.space_group_name_H-M   'P 1'
#
loop_
_entity.id
_entity.type
_entity.pdbx_description
1 polymer ?
#
loop_
_entity_poly.entity_id
_entity_poly.type
_entity_poly.pdbx_seq_one_letter_code
_entity_poly.pdbx_strand_id
1 'polypeptide(L)'
;VELENKTVVVQVEMNGKLKINQEDTTWDGLGPRMETIFKERAEKIAFVKGDNDVLFMDVARAIDIMRGAGIDKIGLITAKLEAGQ
;
A
#
# COMPACT_ATOMS: atom_id res chain seq x y z
N VAL A 1 -5.57 -17.45 -4.06
CA VAL A 1 -5.73 -17.94 -2.68
C VAL A 1 -4.43 -18.03 -1.88
N GLU A 2 -3.28 -18.42 -2.44
CA GLU A 2 -1.98 -18.34 -1.70
C GLU A 2 -1.17 -17.05 -1.98
N LEU A 3 -1.35 -16.45 -3.16
CA LEU A 3 -0.69 -15.21 -3.60
C LEU A 3 -1.19 -13.95 -2.85
N GLU A 4 -2.45 -13.94 -2.43
CA GLU A 4 -3.10 -12.86 -1.68
C GLU A 4 -2.57 -12.74 -0.24
N ASN A 5 -2.09 -13.83 0.37
CA ASN A 5 -1.43 -13.78 1.69
C ASN A 5 0.01 -13.23 1.63
N LYS A 6 0.68 -13.32 0.47
CA LYS A 6 2.03 -12.76 0.27
C LYS A 6 1.99 -11.31 -0.18
N THR A 7 1.02 -10.93 -1.00
CA THR A 7 0.94 -9.59 -1.58
C THR A 7 0.32 -8.62 -0.58
N VAL A 8 0.98 -7.47 -0.37
CA VAL A 8 0.47 -6.40 0.49
C VAL A 8 0.13 -5.22 -0.40
N VAL A 9 -1.14 -4.82 -0.39
CA VAL A 9 -1.66 -3.68 -1.14
C VAL A 9 -2.14 -2.63 -0.16
N VAL A 10 -1.55 -1.45 -0.25
CA VAL A 10 -2.00 -0.24 0.46
C VAL A 10 -2.90 0.54 -0.50
N GLN A 11 -4.18 0.67 -0.18
CA GLN A 11 -5.11 1.48 -0.95
C GLN A 11 -5.25 2.87 -0.32
N VAL A 12 -5.18 3.91 -1.16
CA VAL A 12 -5.41 5.31 -0.80
C VAL A 12 -6.71 5.76 -1.46
N GLU A 13 -7.70 6.09 -0.65
CA GLU A 13 -9.03 6.53 -1.09
C GLU A 13 -9.12 8.08 -1.07
N MET A 14 -10.01 8.65 -1.89
CA MET A 14 -10.17 10.11 -2.11
C MET A 14 -10.45 10.93 -0.84
N ASN A 15 -10.91 10.30 0.25
CA ASN A 15 -11.17 10.94 1.55
C ASN A 15 -9.98 10.85 2.53
N GLY A 16 -8.80 10.42 2.05
CA GLY A 16 -7.62 10.21 2.88
C GLY A 16 -7.71 8.96 3.76
N LYS A 17 -8.69 8.08 3.53
CA LYS A 17 -8.73 6.76 4.16
C LYS A 17 -7.68 5.86 3.52
N LEU A 18 -7.14 5.00 4.38
CA LEU A 18 -6.16 4.00 4.00
C LEU A 18 -6.69 2.62 4.30
N LYS A 19 -6.38 1.67 3.42
CA LYS A 19 -6.60 0.25 3.67
C LYS A 19 -5.34 -0.53 3.40
N ILE A 20 -5.13 -1.60 4.14
CA ILE A 20 -4.11 -2.61 3.87
C ILE A 20 -4.85 -3.91 3.60
N ASN A 21 -4.74 -4.45 2.39
CA ASN A 21 -5.45 -5.67 1.98
C ASN A 21 -6.96 -5.64 2.33
N GLN A 22 -7.61 -4.50 2.11
CA GLN A 22 -9.03 -4.22 2.40
C GLN A 22 -9.38 -3.96 3.87
N GLU A 23 -8.42 -4.07 4.80
CA GLU A 23 -8.64 -3.70 6.20
C GLU A 23 -8.32 -2.22 6.43
N ASP A 24 -9.23 -1.50 7.07
CA ASP A 24 -9.05 -0.08 7.37
C ASP A 24 -7.81 0.18 8.24
N THR A 25 -7.15 1.32 7.99
CA THR A 25 -6.04 1.81 8.78
C THR A 25 -6.00 3.34 8.77
N THR A 26 -5.06 3.91 9.51
CA THR A 26 -4.82 5.35 9.59
C THR A 26 -3.42 5.68 9.07
N TRP A 27 -3.16 6.95 8.78
CA TRP A 27 -1.82 7.41 8.37
C TRP A 27 -0.76 7.08 9.43
N ASP A 28 -1.09 7.25 10.71
CA ASP A 28 -0.19 6.92 11.83
C ASP A 28 -0.04 5.40 12.02
N GLY A 29 -1.05 4.62 11.63
CA GLY A 29 -1.06 3.16 11.74
C GLY A 29 -0.39 2.43 10.57
N LEU A 30 -0.24 3.09 9.41
CA LEU A 30 0.32 2.49 8.20
C LEU A 30 1.74 1.96 8.43
N GLY A 31 2.64 2.80 8.94
CA GLY A 31 4.04 2.44 9.19
C GLY A 31 4.19 1.24 10.13
N PRO A 32 3.68 1.31 11.37
CA PRO A 32 3.76 0.20 12.33
C PRO A 32 3.16 -1.11 11.80
N ARG A 33 2.08 -1.03 11.01
CA ARG A 33 1.46 -2.21 10.41
C ARG A 33 2.32 -2.79 9.29
N MET A 34 2.98 -1.96 8.48
CA MET A 34 3.96 -2.42 7.49
C MET A 34 5.16 -3.11 8.16
N GLU A 35 5.73 -2.50 9.20
CA GLU A 35 6.84 -3.09 9.95
C GLU A 35 6.46 -4.47 10.51
N THR A 36 5.25 -4.59 11.07
CA THR A 36 4.74 -5.85 11.62
C THR A 36 4.57 -6.91 10.52
N ILE A 37 3.94 -6.56 9.39
CA ILE A 37 3.68 -7.49 8.29
C ILE A 37 4.99 -8.00 7.66
N PHE A 38 6.01 -7.14 7.57
CA PHE A 38 7.27 -7.43 6.89
C PHE A 38 8.43 -7.80 7.81
N LYS A 39 8.20 -7.90 9.13
CA LYS A 39 9.25 -8.16 10.14
C LYS A 39 10.13 -9.36 9.81
N GLU A 40 9.53 -10.46 9.35
CA GLU A 40 10.22 -11.73 9.08
C GLU A 40 10.32 -12.06 7.58
N ARG A 41 9.93 -11.13 6.70
CA ARG A 41 9.94 -11.35 5.26
C ARG A 41 11.31 -11.03 4.68
N ALA A 42 11.91 -12.00 3.99
CA ALA A 42 13.18 -11.82 3.27
C ALA A 42 13.05 -10.82 2.11
N GLU A 43 11.90 -10.82 1.43
CA GLU A 43 11.59 -9.86 0.37
C GLU A 43 10.48 -8.92 0.83
N LYS A 44 10.76 -7.61 0.84
CA LYS A 44 9.80 -6.58 1.25
C LYS A 44 9.25 -5.85 0.04
N ILE A 45 8.28 -6.48 -0.60
CA ILE A 45 7.57 -5.96 -1.77
C ILE A 45 6.13 -5.67 -1.38
N ALA A 46 5.68 -4.45 -1.65
CA ALA A 46 4.30 -4.04 -1.47
C ALA A 46 3.83 -3.18 -2.66
N PHE A 47 2.54 -2.99 -2.76
CA PHE A 47 1.92 -2.21 -3.82
C PHE A 47 1.09 -1.09 -3.23
N VAL A 48 1.05 0.05 -3.92
CA VAL A 48 0.15 1.16 -3.59
C VAL A 48 -0.89 1.25 -4.69
N LYS A 49 -2.16 1.25 -4.29
CA LYS A 49 -3.31 1.46 -5.16
C LYS A 49 -3.91 2.83 -4.86
N GLY A 50 -4.01 3.68 -5.89
CA GLY A 50 -4.76 4.92 -5.83
C GLY A 50 -6.06 4.79 -6.61
N ASP A 51 -7.16 5.28 -6.03
CA ASP A 51 -8.41 5.46 -6.78
C ASP A 51 -8.27 6.60 -7.82
N ASN A 52 -9.18 6.69 -8.80
CA ASN A 52 -9.04 7.62 -9.94
C ASN A 52 -8.90 9.09 -9.52
N ASP A 53 -9.52 9.49 -8.42
CA ASP A 53 -9.61 10.88 -7.97
C ASP A 53 -8.71 11.19 -6.76
N VAL A 54 -7.78 10.29 -6.40
CA VAL A 54 -6.86 10.52 -5.28
C VAL A 54 -5.79 11.55 -5.65
N LEU A 55 -5.43 12.42 -4.71
CA LEU A 55 -4.34 13.36 -4.92
C LEU A 55 -3.01 12.60 -4.99
N PHE A 56 -2.16 12.97 -5.94
CA PHE A 56 -0.81 12.42 -6.06
C PHE A 56 -0.01 12.54 -4.76
N MET A 57 -0.21 13.63 -4.01
CA MET A 57 0.45 13.87 -2.74
C MET A 57 0.13 12.79 -1.69
N ASP A 58 -1.10 12.27 -1.66
CA ASP A 58 -1.48 11.23 -0.71
C ASP A 58 -0.83 9.89 -1.07
N VAL A 59 -0.76 9.58 -2.37
CA VAL A 59 -0.02 8.40 -2.85
C VAL A 59 1.47 8.54 -2.51
N ALA A 60 2.08 9.70 -2.76
CA ALA A 60 3.47 9.97 -2.41
C ALA A 60 3.73 9.83 -0.90
N ARG A 61 2.81 10.32 -0.07
CA ARG A 61 2.87 10.17 1.40
C ARG A 61 2.83 8.70 1.81
N ALA A 62 1.97 7.89 1.20
CA ALA A 62 1.91 6.46 1.49
C ALA A 62 3.24 5.76 1.13
N ILE A 63 3.82 6.08 -0.03
CA ILE A 63 5.12 5.55 -0.45
C ILE A 63 6.23 5.93 0.54
N ASP A 64 6.26 7.18 0.99
CA ASP A 64 7.26 7.67 1.95
C ASP A 64 7.18 6.92 3.29
N ILE A 65 5.97 6.76 3.84
CA ILE A 65 5.75 6.00 5.08
C ILE A 65 6.17 4.54 4.91
N MET A 66 5.80 3.90 3.80
CA MET A 66 6.19 2.52 3.51
C MET A 66 7.71 2.36 3.38
N ARG A 67 8.39 3.33 2.76
CA ARG A 67 9.86 3.35 2.70
C ARG A 67 10.47 3.51 4.09
N GLY A 68 9.93 4.39 4.92
CA GLY A 68 10.33 4.54 6.32
C GLY A 68 10.15 3.25 7.14
N ALA A 69 9.12 2.47 6.85
CA ALA A 69 8.87 1.15 7.45
C ALA A 69 9.76 0.01 6.89
N GLY A 70 10.71 0.33 6.01
CA GLY A 70 11.69 -0.61 5.47
C GLY A 70 11.19 -1.46 4.29
N ILE A 71 10.20 -0.99 3.53
CA ILE A 71 9.76 -1.66 2.29
C ILE A 71 10.71 -1.31 1.14
N ASP A 72 11.35 -2.33 0.55
CA ASP A 72 12.36 -2.16 -0.49
C ASP A 72 11.74 -1.80 -1.85
N LYS A 73 10.77 -2.60 -2.29
CA LYS A 73 10.16 -2.46 -3.62
C LYS A 73 8.69 -2.09 -3.48
N ILE A 74 8.32 -0.97 -4.09
CA ILE A 74 6.94 -0.47 -4.08
C ILE A 74 6.46 -0.38 -5.52
N GLY A 75 5.48 -1.20 -5.87
CA GLY A 75 4.77 -1.14 -7.14
C GLY A 75 3.57 -0.19 -7.06
N LEU A 76 3.22 0.47 -8.17
CA LEU A 76 2.02 1.29 -8.27
C LEU A 76 0.95 0.54 -9.07
N ILE A 77 -0.25 0.47 -8.53
CA ILE A 77 -1.44 -0.06 -9.21
C ILE A 77 -2.39 1.11 -9.41
N THR A 78 -2.58 1.52 -10.65
CA THR A 78 -3.64 2.47 -11.01
C THR A 78 -4.87 1.68 -11.45
N ALA A 79 -6.08 2.19 -11.20
CA ALA A 79 -7.34 1.55 -11.63
C ALA A 79 -7.35 1.12 -13.11
N LYS A 80 -6.58 1.80 -13.98
CA LYS A 80 -6.41 1.44 -15.40
C LYS A 80 -5.76 0.07 -15.62
N LEU A 81 -4.81 -0.32 -14.75
CA LEU A 81 -4.13 -1.63 -14.79
C LEU A 81 -5.04 -2.79 -14.35
N GLU A 82 -5.99 -2.56 -13.44
CA GLU A 82 -6.97 -3.58 -13.03
C GLU A 82 -8.05 -3.83 -14.10
N ALA A 83 -8.31 -2.85 -14.96
CA ALA A 83 -9.24 -2.96 -16.07
C ALA A 83 -8.68 -3.70 -17.31
N GLY A 84 -7.42 -4.16 -17.25
CA GLY A 84 -6.79 -4.90 -18.35
C GLY A 84 -6.44 -4.06 -19.58
N GLN A 85 -6.09 -2.78 -19.39
CA GLN A 85 -5.76 -1.85 -20.49
C GLN A 85 -4.41 -1.15 -20.30
#